data_AF-A0A3N2NXR0-F1
#
_entry.id   AF-A0A3N2NXR0-F1
#
_cell.length_a   1.000
_cell.length_b   1.000
_cell.length_c   1.000
_cell.angle_alpha   90.00
_cell.angle_beta   90.00
_cell.angle_gamma   90.00
#
_symmetry.space_group_name_H-M   'P 1'
#
loop_
_entity.id
_entity.type
_entity.pdbx_description
1 polymer ?
#
loop_
_entity_poly.entity_id
_entity_poly.type
_entity_poly.pdbx_seq_one_letter_code
_entity_poly.pdbx_strand_id
1 'polypeptide(L)'
;MHDRRWLVRVDGDCWPECQDFTAADTEPGSFVVTYQRGIPVPVGGQLAAGQYACELAKAILADSTCRLPRRVQSVVRQGVQQTFLDPAQLAKDGMTGLPEVDQWLRVVNPNRLPRDSVVWSPDLAGGRRRTS
;
A
#
# COMPACT_ATOMS: atom_id res chain seq x y z
N MET A 1 0.74 -25.38 -14.44
CA MET A 1 1.82 -24.43 -14.80
C MET A 1 1.24 -23.02 -14.68
N HIS A 2 1.70 -22.21 -13.73
CA HIS A 2 1.19 -20.83 -13.55
C HIS A 2 2.25 -19.83 -13.99
N ASP A 3 2.08 -19.31 -15.20
CA ASP A 3 2.85 -18.17 -15.67
C ASP A 3 2.22 -16.91 -15.04
N ARG A 4 2.87 -16.32 -14.03
CA ARG A 4 2.38 -15.13 -13.30
C ARG A 4 2.31 -13.85 -14.15
N ARG A 5 2.49 -14.00 -15.47
CA ARG A 5 2.51 -12.93 -16.47
C ARG A 5 1.54 -13.18 -17.63
N TRP A 6 1.28 -14.44 -17.98
CA TRP A 6 0.48 -14.81 -19.15
C TRP A 6 -0.68 -15.72 -18.74
N LEU A 7 -1.85 -15.51 -19.35
CA LEU A 7 -2.98 -16.42 -19.19
C LEU A 7 -2.66 -17.71 -19.95
N VAL A 8 -2.73 -18.86 -19.28
CA VAL A 8 -2.43 -20.17 -19.86
C VAL A 8 -3.61 -21.09 -19.63
N ARG A 9 -4.07 -21.78 -20.68
CA ARG A 9 -5.06 -22.85 -20.58
C ARG A 9 -4.45 -24.08 -19.91
N VAL A 10 -5.14 -24.65 -18.94
CA VAL A 10 -4.67 -25.81 -18.16
C VAL A 10 -5.22 -27.14 -18.66
N ASP A 11 -6.25 -27.09 -19.50
CA ASP A 11 -6.92 -28.23 -20.13
C ASP A 11 -6.21 -28.71 -21.40
N GLY A 12 -5.25 -27.94 -21.94
CA GLY A 12 -4.44 -28.31 -23.10
C GLY A 12 -5.10 -28.01 -24.45
N ASP A 13 -6.30 -27.43 -24.45
CA ASP A 13 -7.02 -27.02 -25.65
C ASP A 13 -6.44 -25.73 -26.26
N CYS A 14 -6.73 -25.51 -27.54
CA CYS A 14 -6.43 -24.26 -28.23
C CYS A 14 -7.28 -23.10 -27.69
N TRP A 15 -6.76 -21.88 -27.71
CA TRP A 15 -7.58 -20.69 -27.44
C TRP A 15 -8.70 -20.56 -28.48
N PRO A 16 -9.91 -20.07 -28.12
CA PRO A 16 -10.94 -19.78 -29.09
C PRO A 16 -10.45 -18.79 -30.15
N GLU A 17 -10.63 -19.13 -31.42
CA GLU A 17 -10.21 -18.28 -32.54
C GLU A 17 -11.29 -17.27 -32.95
N CYS A 18 -12.54 -17.50 -32.53
CA CYS A 18 -13.69 -16.66 -32.83
C CYS A 18 -14.42 -16.29 -31.54
N GLN A 19 -14.73 -15.00 -31.39
CA GLN A 19 -15.54 -14.45 -30.30
C GLN A 19 -16.77 -13.76 -30.91
N ASP A 20 -17.96 -14.13 -30.44
CA ASP A 20 -19.17 -13.35 -30.68
C ASP A 20 -19.30 -12.26 -29.60
N PHE A 21 -19.03 -11.01 -29.97
CA PHE A 21 -19.17 -9.87 -29.07
C PHE A 21 -20.62 -9.46 -28.79
N THR A 22 -21.60 -10.09 -29.45
CA THR A 22 -23.03 -9.84 -29.26
C THR A 22 -23.71 -10.89 -28.37
N ALA A 23 -23.05 -12.03 -28.15
CA ALA A 23 -23.50 -13.09 -27.25
C ALA A 23 -23.28 -12.68 -25.79
N ALA A 24 -24.20 -13.09 -24.90
CA ALA A 24 -24.00 -12.90 -23.46
C ALA A 24 -22.84 -13.78 -22.93
N ASP A 25 -22.27 -13.41 -21.79
CA ASP A 25 -21.06 -14.04 -21.20
C ASP A 25 -21.15 -15.58 -21.03
N THR A 26 -22.37 -16.12 -20.92
CA THR A 26 -22.63 -17.55 -20.72
C THR A 26 -23.13 -18.29 -21.96
N GLU A 27 -23.26 -17.59 -23.10
CA GLU A 27 -23.82 -18.15 -24.33
C GLU A 27 -22.74 -18.78 -25.23
N PRO A 28 -23.10 -19.79 -26.05
CA PRO A 28 -22.18 -20.38 -27.02
C PRO A 28 -21.56 -19.32 -27.94
N GLY A 29 -20.25 -19.41 -28.15
CA GLY A 29 -19.50 -18.44 -28.95
C GLY A 29 -18.96 -17.24 -28.15
N SER A 30 -19.27 -17.14 -26.85
CA SER A 30 -18.65 -16.17 -25.93
C SER A 30 -17.50 -16.77 -25.11
N PHE A 31 -16.40 -16.03 -25.02
CA PHE A 31 -15.20 -16.32 -24.28
C PHE A 31 -14.87 -15.14 -23.36
N VAL A 32 -15.10 -15.31 -22.06
CA VAL A 32 -14.91 -14.28 -21.04
C VAL A 32 -13.88 -14.74 -20.01
N VAL A 33 -12.98 -13.83 -19.64
CA VAL A 33 -11.96 -14.07 -18.61
C VAL A 33 -12.13 -13.05 -17.49
N THR A 34 -12.50 -13.51 -16.31
CA THR A 34 -12.44 -12.69 -15.09
C THR A 34 -11.06 -12.87 -14.45
N TYR A 35 -10.31 -11.78 -14.30
CA TYR A 35 -9.03 -11.80 -13.60
C TYR A 35 -8.97 -10.71 -12.53
N GLN A 36 -8.33 -11.02 -11.41
CA GLN A 36 -8.02 -10.04 -10.39
C GLN A 36 -6.61 -9.50 -10.62
N ARG A 37 -6.48 -8.18 -10.82
CA ARG A 37 -5.18 -7.53 -10.95
C ARG A 37 -4.72 -7.00 -9.60
N GLY A 38 -3.52 -7.43 -9.19
CA GLY A 38 -2.90 -6.98 -7.95
C GLY A 38 -3.28 -7.82 -6.74
N ILE A 39 -2.66 -7.51 -5.61
CA ILE A 39 -2.96 -8.12 -4.31
C ILE A 39 -3.75 -7.08 -3.52
N PRO A 40 -4.96 -7.41 -3.02
CA PRO A 40 -5.71 -6.48 -2.19
C PRO A 40 -4.87 -6.13 -0.95
N VAL A 41 -4.87 -4.85 -0.58
CA VAL A 41 -4.20 -4.43 0.65
C VAL A 41 -4.92 -5.10 1.83
N PRO A 42 -4.21 -5.80 2.73
CA PRO A 42 -4.83 -6.41 3.90
C PRO A 42 -5.60 -5.37 4.73
N VAL A 43 -6.68 -5.77 5.39
CA VAL A 43 -7.55 -4.87 6.17
C VAL A 43 -6.73 -4.04 7.17
N GLY A 44 -5.77 -4.64 7.87
CA GLY A 44 -4.87 -3.93 8.78
C GLY A 44 -4.08 -2.81 8.10
N GLY A 45 -3.65 -3.03 6.85
CA GLY A 45 -2.96 -2.02 6.04
C GLY A 45 -3.88 -0.89 5.60
N GLN A 46 -5.15 -1.17 5.30
CA GLN A 46 -6.13 -0.14 4.97
C GLN A 46 -6.38 0.77 6.18
N LEU A 47 -6.54 0.20 7.37
CA LEU A 47 -6.73 0.95 8.61
C LEU A 47 -5.50 1.78 8.98
N ALA A 48 -4.30 1.17 8.94
CA ALA A 48 -3.05 1.87 9.25
C ALA A 48 -2.79 3.03 8.27
N ALA A 49 -2.99 2.80 6.97
CA ALA A 49 -2.84 3.83 5.95
C ALA A 49 -3.85 4.96 6.12
N GLY A 50 -5.12 4.64 6.39
CA GLY A 50 -6.17 5.63 6.65
C GLY A 50 -5.86 6.49 7.87
N GLN A 51 -5.47 5.86 8.98
CA GLN A 51 -5.11 6.57 10.21
C GLN A 51 -3.90 7.50 10.00
N TYR A 52 -2.88 7.01 9.30
CA TYR A 52 -1.70 7.82 8.97
C TYR A 52 -2.07 9.00 8.06
N ALA A 53 -2.92 8.79 7.05
CA ALA A 53 -3.38 9.84 6.16
C ALA A 53 -4.16 10.93 6.90
N CYS A 54 -5.02 10.56 7.85
CA CYS A 54 -5.73 11.54 8.70
C CYS A 54 -4.76 12.41 9.51
N GLU A 55 -3.76 11.80 10.15
CA GLU A 55 -2.78 12.55 10.94
C GLU A 55 -1.86 13.40 10.06
N LEU A 56 -1.55 12.94 8.84
CA LEU A 56 -0.82 13.72 7.84
C LEU A 56 -1.62 14.95 7.39
N ALA A 57 -2.93 14.80 7.16
CA ALA A 57 -3.80 15.92 6.82
C ALA A 57 -3.85 16.96 7.96
N LYS A 58 -3.98 16.51 9.22
CA LYS A 58 -3.88 17.37 10.40
C LYS A 58 -2.53 18.08 10.48
N ALA A 59 -1.43 17.39 10.15
CA ALA A 59 -0.10 17.99 10.15
C ALA A 59 0.00 19.13 9.12
N ILE A 60 -0.49 18.90 7.90
CA ILE A 60 -0.52 19.88 6.80
C ILE A 60 -1.34 21.12 7.20
N LEU A 61 -2.49 20.91 7.86
CA LEU A 61 -3.37 21.99 8.30
C LEU A 61 -2.92 22.65 9.62
N ALA A 62 -1.75 22.29 10.15
CA ALA A 62 -1.23 22.76 11.43
C ALA A 62 -2.21 22.56 12.61
N ASP A 63 -3.03 21.51 12.56
CA ASP A 63 -3.98 21.18 13.62
C ASP A 63 -3.24 20.77 14.91
N SER A 64 -3.66 21.34 16.03
CA SER A 64 -3.13 21.07 17.37
C SER A 64 -3.43 19.65 17.88
N THR A 65 -4.41 18.97 17.30
CA THR A 65 -4.81 17.59 17.62
C THR A 65 -4.01 16.55 16.83
N CYS A 66 -3.07 16.99 15.99
CA CYS A 66 -2.17 16.12 15.24
C CYS A 66 -1.27 15.33 16.20
N ARG A 67 -1.29 14.00 16.08
CA ARG A 67 -0.49 13.09 16.92
C ARG A 67 0.88 12.77 16.33
N LEU A 68 1.16 13.20 15.09
CA LEU A 68 2.48 12.97 14.49
C LEU A 68 3.57 13.70 15.28
N PRO A 69 4.69 13.04 15.59
CA PRO A 69 5.82 13.67 16.25
C PRO A 69 6.35 14.85 15.43
N ARG A 70 6.20 16.06 15.96
CA ARG A 70 6.83 17.26 15.40
C ARG A 70 8.21 17.41 16.04
N ARG A 71 9.18 17.99 15.32
CA ARG A 71 10.47 18.40 15.91
C ARG A 71 10.23 19.59 16.85
N VAL A 72 9.67 19.32 18.03
CA VAL A 72 9.48 20.33 19.07
C VAL A 72 10.67 20.19 20.04
N GLN A 73 11.56 21.17 20.01
CA GLN A 73 12.55 21.33 21.08
C GLN A 73 11.78 21.77 22.34
N SER A 74 11.43 20.80 23.19
CA SER A 74 10.79 20.93 24.52
C SER A 74 9.83 22.10 24.74
N VAL A 75 8.52 21.84 24.75
CA VAL A 75 7.55 22.78 25.32
C VAL A 75 7.34 22.42 26.79
N VAL A 76 7.84 23.24 27.71
CA VAL A 76 7.56 23.11 29.15
C VAL A 76 6.27 23.88 29.44
N ARG A 77 5.18 23.17 29.74
CA ARG A 77 3.96 23.76 30.32
C ARG A 77 3.66 23.09 31.65
N GLN A 78 3.48 23.89 32.70
CA GLN A 78 2.88 23.49 33.97
C GLN A 78 3.52 22.24 34.62
N GLY A 79 4.84 22.06 34.49
CA GLY A 79 5.56 20.97 35.17
C GLY A 79 5.34 19.57 34.60
N VAL A 80 4.61 19.39 33.49
CA VAL A 80 4.50 18.10 32.80
C VAL A 80 5.59 18.01 31.73
N GLN A 81 6.58 17.15 31.94
CA GLN A 81 7.54 16.80 30.89
C GLN A 81 6.88 15.85 29.89
N GLN A 82 6.61 16.34 28.67
CA GLN A 82 6.33 15.46 27.55
C GLN A 82 7.66 15.09 26.87
N THR A 83 8.05 13.83 26.96
CA THR A 83 9.20 13.31 26.20
C THR A 83 8.75 13.09 24.76
N PHE A 84 9.17 13.98 23.87
CA PHE A 84 8.93 13.83 22.44
C PHE A 84 9.91 12.80 21.87
N LEU A 85 9.40 11.86 21.08
CA LEU A 85 10.24 10.98 20.27
C LEU A 85 10.92 11.82 19.18
N ASP A 86 12.23 11.60 18.97
CA ASP A 86 12.96 12.27 17.90
C ASP A 86 12.45 11.79 16.52
N PRO A 87 11.84 12.67 15.70
CA PRO A 87 11.36 12.30 14.37
C PRO A 87 12.48 11.78 13.45
N ALA A 88 13.73 12.20 13.65
CA ALA A 88 14.85 11.71 12.86
C ALA A 88 15.17 10.24 13.17
N GLN A 89 15.03 9.83 14.44
CA GLN A 89 15.22 8.45 14.85
C GLN A 89 14.08 7.56 14.33
N LEU A 90 12.83 8.02 14.43
CA LEU A 90 11.67 7.31 13.87
C LEU A 90 11.80 7.09 12.36
N ALA A 91 12.23 8.11 11.63
CA ALA A 91 12.46 7.99 10.18
C ALA A 91 13.56 6.96 9.85
N LYS A 92 14.65 6.92 10.62
CA LYS A 92 15.70 5.89 10.47
C LYS A 92 15.18 4.49 10.78
N ASP A 93 14.30 4.37 11.77
CA ASP A 93 13.70 3.10 12.16
C ASP A 93 12.56 2.66 11.23
N GLY A 94 12.18 3.48 10.24
CA GLY A 94 11.04 3.20 9.36
C GLY A 94 9.70 3.26 10.09
N MET A 95 9.61 4.05 11.15
CA MET A 95 8.45 4.18 12.03
C MET A 95 7.81 5.57 11.88
N THR A 96 6.54 5.65 12.21
CA THR A 96 5.73 6.87 12.09
C THR A 96 5.52 7.58 13.41
N GLY A 97 5.66 6.88 14.54
CA GLY A 97 5.35 7.39 15.88
C GLY A 97 3.87 7.23 16.27
N LEU A 98 3.04 6.67 15.39
CA LEU A 98 1.66 6.28 15.71
C LEU A 98 1.64 4.81 16.12
N PRO A 99 1.27 4.46 17.37
CA PRO A 99 1.35 3.08 17.88
C PRO A 99 0.63 2.05 17.00
N GLU A 100 -0.57 2.38 16.52
CA GLU A 100 -1.39 1.52 15.68
C GLU A 100 -0.78 1.27 14.30
N VAL A 101 -0.13 2.28 13.72
CA VAL A 101 0.55 2.17 12.42
C VAL A 101 1.86 1.40 12.58
N ASP A 102 2.63 1.73 13.61
CA ASP A 102 3.92 1.11 13.89
C ASP A 102 3.78 -0.36 14.29
N GLN A 103 2.72 -0.72 15.02
CA GLN A 103 2.40 -2.11 15.33
C GLN A 103 2.11 -2.90 14.04
N TRP A 104 1.32 -2.34 13.12
CA TRP A 104 1.08 -2.96 11.84
C TRP A 104 2.37 -3.13 11.01
N LEU A 105 3.20 -2.08 10.94
CA LEU A 105 4.48 -2.11 10.23
C LEU A 105 5.42 -3.20 10.76
N ARG A 106 5.47 -3.43 12.08
CA ARG A 106 6.27 -4.51 12.68
C ARG A 106 5.81 -5.90 12.26
N VAL A 107 4.50 -6.09 12.06
CA VAL A 107 3.93 -7.38 11.63
C VAL A 107 4.26 -7.64 10.15
N VAL A 108 4.11 -6.65 9.28
CA VAL A 108 4.28 -6.83 7.83
C VAL A 108 5.71 -6.59 7.32
N ASN A 109 6.53 -5.88 8.06
CA ASN A 109 7.93 -5.58 7.73
C ASN A 109 8.84 -5.73 8.97
N PRO A 110 8.96 -6.94 9.55
CA PRO A 110 9.73 -7.16 10.78
C PRO A 110 11.21 -6.81 10.63
N ASN A 111 11.76 -6.96 9.42
CA ASN A 111 13.16 -6.69 9.10
C ASN A 111 13.40 -5.26 8.61
N ARG A 112 12.38 -4.38 8.62
CA ARG A 112 12.47 -2.96 8.21
C ARG A 112 13.14 -2.79 6.84
N LEU A 113 12.77 -3.65 5.89
CA LEU A 113 13.34 -3.62 4.56
C LEU A 113 13.05 -2.25 3.92
N PRO A 114 14.09 -1.50 3.53
CA PRO A 114 13.90 -0.22 2.86
C PRO A 114 13.31 -0.46 1.47
N ARG A 115 12.42 0.43 1.05
CA ARG A 115 11.90 0.46 -0.30
C ARG A 115 11.78 1.90 -0.73
N ASP A 116 12.20 2.17 -1.96
CA ASP A 116 12.01 3.49 -2.55
C ASP A 116 10.50 3.81 -2.66
N SER A 117 10.15 5.04 -2.33
CA SER A 117 8.81 5.57 -2.56
C SER A 117 8.52 5.54 -4.06
N VAL A 118 7.50 4.79 -4.46
CA VAL A 118 7.07 4.70 -5.86
C VAL A 118 5.64 5.19 -6.00
N VAL A 119 5.41 6.05 -6.99
CA VAL A 119 4.07 6.39 -7.45
C VAL A 119 3.66 5.33 -8.47
N TRP A 120 2.61 4.58 -8.17
CA TRP A 120 2.05 3.62 -9.11
C TRP A 120 0.85 4.26 -9.81
N SER A 121 0.87 4.32 -11.13
CA SER A 121 -0.27 4.70 -11.97
C SER A 121 -0.59 3.56 -12.93
N PRO A 122 -1.88 3.18 -13.09
CA PRO A 122 -2.29 2.21 -14.10
C PRO A 122 -1.97 2.67 -15.54
N ASP A 123 -1.98 3.98 -15.78
CA ASP A 123 -1.87 4.60 -17.10
C ASP A 123 -0.43 4.82 -17.53
N LEU A 124 0.52 4.77 -16.59
CA LEU A 124 1.94 4.87 -16.87
C LEU A 124 2.49 3.47 -17.10
N ALA A 125 3.14 3.25 -18.24
CA ALA A 125 3.93 2.04 -18.47
C ALA A 125 4.93 1.89 -17.31
N GLY A 126 4.78 0.82 -16.52
CA GLY A 126 5.56 0.62 -15.31
C GLY A 126 7.05 0.73 -15.61
N GLY A 127 7.74 1.62 -14.88
CA GLY A 127 9.18 1.81 -15.03
C GLY A 127 9.91 0.46 -14.95
N ARG A 128 10.89 0.26 -15.84
CA ARG A 128 11.67 -0.98 -15.94
C ARG A 128 12.21 -1.38 -14.57
N ARG A 129 11.73 -2.51 -14.01
CA ARG A 129 12.35 -3.12 -12.83
C ARG A 129 13.78 -3.51 -13.17
N ARG A 130 14.76 -2.90 -12.52
CA ARG A 130 16.09 -3.49 -12.40
C ARG A 130 15.97 -4.62 -11.38
N THR A 131 16.08 -5.86 -11.83
CA THR A 131 16.33 -6.99 -10.92
C THR A 131 17.78 -6.89 -10.49
N SER A 132 17.99 -6.59 -9.21
CA SER A 132 19.27 -6.83 -8.52
C SER A 132 19.29 -8.26 -8.00
#